data_AF-A0A7R8UWC1-F1
#
_entry.id   AF-A0A7R8UWC1-F1
#
_cell.length_a   1.000
_cell.length_b   1.000
_cell.length_c   1.000
_cell.angle_alpha   90.00
_cell.angle_beta   90.00
_cell.angle_gamma   90.00
#
_symmetry.space_group_name_H-M   'P 1'
#
loop_
_entity.id
_entity.type
_entity.pdbx_description
1 polymer ?
#
loop_
_entity_poly.entity_id
_entity_poly.type
_entity_poly.pdbx_seq_one_letter_code
_entity_poly.pdbx_strand_id
1 'polypeptide(L)'
;MSRLVLLAVFVAVVGYAAAQNQAPQTKSRAADDDEKLVEEQNRNAHYAFDVAIDDQIRDSGFQRQETRDGVNVKGSYSYNDGFFKRTIEYEADDQGYRVVNELVEPIGDGPKYNPSGKAEVSGSQIGHFTITEDDVPKYEQQNPKKL
;
A
#
# COMPACT_ATOMS: atom_id res chain seq x y z
N MET A 1 -64.15 5.78 39.82
CA MET A 1 -64.82 6.16 38.56
C MET A 1 -64.55 5.06 37.54
N SER A 2 -65.55 4.21 37.31
CA SER A 2 -65.55 3.16 36.29
C SER A 2 -65.96 3.71 34.92
N ARG A 3 -65.30 3.28 33.84
CA ARG A 3 -65.85 3.12 32.47
C ARG A 3 -65.10 1.95 31.79
N LEU A 4 -65.73 0.77 31.67
CA LEU A 4 -66.18 0.11 30.42
C LEU A 4 -65.08 0.03 29.34
N VAL A 5 -64.40 -1.10 29.07
CA VAL A 5 -64.83 -2.37 28.42
C VAL A 5 -65.46 -2.17 27.03
N LEU A 6 -64.74 -2.56 25.97
CA LEU A 6 -65.25 -3.54 24.99
C LEU A 6 -64.14 -4.20 24.16
N LEU A 7 -64.27 -5.52 24.09
CA LEU A 7 -63.45 -6.54 23.47
C LEU A 7 -63.95 -6.77 22.02
N ALA A 8 -63.08 -7.02 21.05
CA ALA A 8 -63.44 -7.83 19.86
C ALA A 8 -62.20 -8.41 19.19
N VAL A 9 -62.04 -9.71 19.38
CA VAL A 9 -61.12 -10.65 18.73
C VAL A 9 -61.75 -11.14 17.42
N PHE A 10 -60.98 -11.30 16.34
CA PHE A 10 -61.16 -12.32 15.28
C PHE A 10 -59.78 -12.46 14.56
N VAL A 11 -58.98 -13.52 14.78
CA VAL A 11 -58.94 -14.84 14.07
C VAL A 11 -58.61 -14.67 12.58
N ALA A 12 -57.76 -15.45 11.89
CA ALA A 12 -56.65 -16.37 12.14
C ALA A 12 -56.04 -16.66 10.75
N VAL A 13 -54.72 -16.85 10.71
CA VAL A 13 -53.90 -17.76 9.89
C VAL A 13 -54.44 -18.23 8.54
N VAL A 14 -53.69 -17.98 7.45
CA VAL A 14 -53.16 -18.90 6.40
C VAL A 14 -52.34 -17.99 5.48
N GLY A 15 -51.04 -18.11 5.21
CA GLY A 15 -50.22 -19.28 4.98
C GLY A 15 -49.56 -19.10 3.60
N TYR A 16 -48.34 -18.56 3.56
CA TYR A 16 -47.37 -18.96 2.55
C TYR A 16 -46.02 -19.00 3.23
N ALA A 17 -45.59 -20.22 3.52
CA ALA A 17 -44.20 -20.52 3.79
C ALA A 17 -43.38 -20.10 2.56
N ALA A 18 -42.88 -18.86 2.55
CA ALA A 18 -41.62 -18.61 1.91
C ALA A 18 -40.60 -19.24 2.84
N ALA A 19 -40.20 -20.47 2.50
CA ALA A 19 -39.11 -21.17 3.14
C ALA A 19 -38.00 -20.16 3.43
N GLN A 20 -37.78 -19.87 4.72
CA GLN A 20 -36.49 -19.38 5.16
C GLN A 20 -35.53 -20.53 4.90
N ASN A 21 -35.07 -20.63 3.65
CA ASN A 21 -33.86 -21.32 3.28
C ASN A 21 -32.71 -20.53 3.94
N GLN A 22 -32.59 -20.61 5.25
CA GLN A 22 -31.27 -20.57 5.86
C GLN A 22 -30.64 -21.89 5.46
N ALA A 23 -30.08 -21.91 4.24
CA ALA A 23 -29.13 -22.93 3.86
C ALA A 23 -28.14 -23.02 5.02
N PRO A 24 -27.89 -24.22 5.58
CA PRO A 24 -26.79 -24.39 6.50
C PRO A 24 -25.56 -23.86 5.77
N GLN A 25 -24.95 -22.80 6.27
CA GLN A 25 -23.61 -22.40 5.86
C GLN A 25 -22.66 -23.47 6.42
N THR A 26 -22.75 -24.69 5.89
CA THR A 26 -21.65 -25.64 5.96
C THR A 26 -20.56 -25.03 5.09
N LYS A 27 -19.73 -24.15 5.67
CA LYS A 27 -18.34 -24.02 5.21
C LYS A 27 -17.86 -25.46 5.05
N SER A 28 -17.66 -25.88 3.81
CA SER A 28 -17.27 -27.26 3.54
C SER A 28 -15.88 -27.43 4.13
N ARG A 29 -15.56 -28.65 4.58
CA ARG A 29 -14.22 -28.98 5.08
C ARG A 29 -13.09 -28.54 4.11
N ALA A 30 -13.38 -28.53 2.81
CA ALA A 30 -12.46 -28.02 1.79
C ALA A 30 -12.16 -26.52 1.93
N ALA A 31 -13.17 -25.69 2.27
CA ALA A 31 -12.96 -24.26 2.50
C ALA A 31 -12.12 -23.97 3.76
N ASP A 32 -12.29 -24.78 4.81
CA ASP A 32 -11.47 -24.67 6.03
C ASP A 32 -10.02 -25.12 5.81
N ASP A 33 -9.81 -26.12 4.95
CA ASP A 33 -8.48 -26.61 4.58
C ASP A 33 -7.75 -25.57 3.68
N ASP A 34 -8.47 -24.90 2.78
CA ASP A 34 -7.93 -23.79 1.96
C ASP A 34 -7.52 -22.59 2.82
N GLU A 35 -8.34 -22.19 3.81
CA GLU A 35 -8.04 -21.07 4.72
C GLU A 35 -6.76 -21.35 5.53
N LYS A 36 -6.61 -22.57 6.04
CA LYS A 36 -5.39 -22.99 6.74
C LYS A 36 -4.16 -22.98 5.85
N LEU A 37 -4.29 -23.42 4.59
CA LEU A 37 -3.19 -23.40 3.63
C LEU A 37 -2.71 -21.96 3.37
N VAL A 38 -3.65 -21.03 3.18
CA VAL A 38 -3.33 -19.60 2.98
C VAL A 38 -2.62 -19.02 4.20
N GLU A 39 -3.10 -19.33 5.41
CA GLU A 39 -2.43 -18.88 6.62
C GLU A 39 -1.01 -19.45 6.76
N GLU A 40 -0.82 -20.73 6.45
CA GLU A 40 0.49 -21.38 6.48
C GLU A 40 1.44 -20.77 5.46
N GLN A 41 0.98 -20.52 4.24
CA GLN A 41 1.74 -19.83 3.20
C GLN A 41 2.15 -18.42 3.65
N ASN A 42 1.22 -17.67 4.25
CA ASN A 42 1.50 -16.32 4.75
C ASN A 42 2.52 -16.32 5.90
N ARG A 43 2.47 -17.30 6.82
CA ARG A 43 3.43 -17.44 7.91
C ARG A 43 4.83 -17.83 7.44
N ASN A 44 4.93 -18.50 6.29
CA ASN A 44 6.19 -18.95 5.69
C ASN A 44 6.70 -18.03 4.57
N ALA A 45 6.02 -16.91 4.31
CA ALA A 45 6.39 -15.98 3.26
C ALA A 45 7.56 -15.08 3.69
N HIS A 46 8.64 -15.08 2.90
CA HIS A 46 9.80 -14.23 3.15
C HIS A 46 10.26 -13.56 1.86
N TYR A 47 10.64 -12.30 1.95
CA TYR A 47 11.37 -11.60 0.89
C TYR A 47 12.20 -10.48 1.50
N ALA A 48 13.20 -10.03 0.75
CA ALA A 48 13.88 -8.78 1.00
C ALA A 48 14.19 -8.12 -0.34
N PHE A 49 14.04 -6.80 -0.41
CA PHE A 49 14.48 -6.04 -1.57
C PHE A 49 14.97 -4.65 -1.16
N ASP A 50 15.78 -4.08 -2.04
CA ASP A 50 16.22 -2.70 -1.96
C ASP A 50 16.26 -2.07 -3.36
N VAL A 51 16.08 -0.75 -3.39
CA VAL A 51 16.26 0.08 -4.57
C VAL A 51 16.84 1.42 -4.14
N ALA A 52 17.72 1.97 -4.96
CA ALA A 52 18.27 3.30 -4.78
C ALA A 52 18.44 4.00 -6.14
N ILE A 53 18.15 5.30 -6.15
CA ILE A 53 18.34 6.23 -7.24
C ILE A 53 19.05 7.44 -6.66
N ASP A 54 20.29 7.68 -7.09
CA ASP A 54 21.02 8.92 -6.82
C ASP A 54 21.06 9.73 -8.12
N ASP A 55 20.14 10.68 -8.29
CA ASP A 55 20.01 11.52 -9.49
C ASP A 55 20.77 12.83 -9.33
N GLN A 56 22.02 12.84 -9.80
CA GLN A 56 22.87 14.03 -9.81
C GLN A 56 22.55 14.98 -10.98
N ILE A 57 21.64 14.62 -11.88
CA ILE A 57 21.20 15.47 -12.99
C ILE A 57 20.19 16.50 -12.48
N ARG A 58 19.24 16.06 -11.65
CA ARG A 58 18.19 16.91 -11.09
C ARG A 58 18.33 17.16 -9.59
N ASP A 59 19.42 16.69 -8.99
CA ASP A 59 19.71 16.87 -7.56
C ASP A 59 18.56 16.31 -6.71
N SER A 60 18.20 15.06 -7.01
CA SER A 60 17.12 14.34 -6.34
C SER A 60 17.55 12.91 -6.08
N GLY A 61 16.83 12.22 -5.23
CA GLY A 61 17.11 10.81 -5.00
C GLY A 61 15.97 10.09 -4.32
N PHE A 62 16.03 8.78 -4.41
CA PHE A 62 15.05 7.86 -3.85
C PHE A 62 15.77 6.63 -3.34
N GLN A 63 15.38 6.14 -2.18
CA GLN A 63 15.85 4.87 -1.66
C GLN A 63 14.69 4.15 -0.99
N ARG A 64 14.61 2.83 -1.15
CA ARG A 64 13.67 1.99 -0.42
C ARG A 64 14.31 0.66 -0.09
N GLN A 65 14.03 0.16 1.10
CA GLN A 65 14.34 -1.21 1.50
C GLN A 65 13.15 -1.79 2.26
N GLU A 66 12.89 -3.08 2.07
CA GLU A 66 11.81 -3.76 2.76
C GLU A 66 12.14 -5.24 2.95
N THR A 67 11.83 -5.75 4.13
CA THR A 67 11.94 -7.16 4.48
C THR A 67 10.60 -7.65 4.99
N ARG A 68 10.19 -8.81 4.50
CA ARG A 68 9.06 -9.57 5.03
C ARG A 68 9.56 -10.83 5.71
N ASP A 69 9.03 -11.07 6.91
CA ASP A 69 9.22 -12.27 7.69
C ASP A 69 7.86 -12.78 8.20
N GLY A 70 7.31 -13.77 7.49
CA GLY A 70 5.97 -14.30 7.74
C GLY A 70 4.89 -13.24 7.57
N VAL A 71 4.20 -12.92 8.66
CA VAL A 71 3.13 -11.89 8.69
C VAL A 71 3.65 -10.48 8.95
N ASN A 72 4.95 -10.33 9.24
CA ASN A 72 5.55 -9.05 9.57
C ASN A 72 6.29 -8.48 8.36
N VAL A 73 6.10 -7.20 8.09
CA VAL A 73 6.85 -6.41 7.12
C VAL A 73 7.49 -5.24 7.85
N LYS A 74 8.77 -4.99 7.57
CA LYS A 74 9.46 -3.78 8.00
C LYS A 74 10.16 -3.17 6.81
N GLY A 75 10.15 -1.86 6.72
CA GLY A 75 10.84 -1.17 5.65
C GLY A 75 11.11 0.28 5.95
N SER A 76 11.86 0.88 5.05
CA SER A 76 12.07 2.31 5.03
C SER A 76 12.13 2.78 3.59
N TYR A 77 11.60 3.98 3.35
CA TYR A 77 11.89 4.71 2.13
C TYR A 77 12.37 6.11 2.47
N SER A 78 13.20 6.67 1.59
CA SER A 78 13.54 8.07 1.61
C SER A 78 13.45 8.67 0.22
N TYR A 79 13.10 9.95 0.16
CA TYR A 79 13.23 10.74 -1.06
C TYR A 79 13.87 12.07 -0.71
N ASN A 80 14.55 12.67 -1.68
CA ASN A 80 15.03 14.04 -1.56
C ASN A 80 14.82 14.85 -2.84
N ASP A 81 14.70 16.16 -2.68
CA ASP A 81 14.46 17.15 -3.74
C ASP A 81 15.56 18.22 -3.82
N GLY A 82 16.74 17.95 -3.27
CA GLY A 82 17.87 18.88 -3.19
C GLY A 82 17.74 19.93 -2.07
N PHE A 83 16.55 20.17 -1.53
CA PHE A 83 16.36 21.00 -0.32
C PHE A 83 16.30 20.14 0.93
N PHE A 84 15.42 19.14 0.92
CA PHE A 84 15.16 18.27 2.06
C PHE A 84 15.23 16.80 1.67
N LYS A 85 15.70 15.99 2.61
CA LYS A 85 15.51 14.54 2.59
C LYS A 85 14.43 14.17 3.60
N ARG A 86 13.45 13.40 3.16
CA ARG A 86 12.44 12.80 4.03
C ARG A 86 12.66 11.31 4.09
N THR A 87 12.71 10.76 5.29
CA THR A 87 12.87 9.32 5.56
C THR A 87 11.71 8.85 6.40
N ILE A 88 11.05 7.78 5.96
CA ILE A 88 9.95 7.13 6.65
C ILE A 88 10.36 5.70 6.96
N GLU A 89 10.16 5.28 8.21
CA GLU A 89 10.25 3.88 8.61
C GLU A 89 8.85 3.38 8.92
N TYR A 90 8.55 2.16 8.48
CA TYR A 90 7.23 1.58 8.61
C TYR A 90 7.30 0.11 8.97
N GLU A 91 6.22 -0.34 9.61
CA GLU A 91 5.95 -1.75 9.87
C GLU A 91 4.52 -2.10 9.47
N ALA A 92 4.30 -3.36 9.11
CA ALA A 92 2.97 -3.92 8.97
C ALA A 92 2.92 -5.33 9.55
N ASP A 93 1.89 -5.60 10.33
CA ASP A 93 1.65 -6.87 11.02
C ASP A 93 0.14 -7.12 11.17
N ASP A 94 -0.25 -7.95 12.14
CA ASP A 94 -1.65 -8.24 12.48
C ASP A 94 -2.43 -7.00 12.97
N GLN A 95 -1.75 -5.96 13.42
CA GLN A 95 -2.33 -4.68 13.82
C GLN A 95 -2.34 -3.65 12.64
N GLY A 96 -2.02 -4.08 11.41
CA GLY A 96 -2.06 -3.26 10.20
C GLY A 96 -0.79 -2.45 9.94
N TYR A 97 -0.84 -1.55 8.96
CA TYR A 97 0.31 -0.70 8.59
C TYR A 97 0.46 0.51 9.52
N ARG A 98 1.70 0.82 9.91
CA ARG A 98 2.04 2.00 10.73
C ARG A 98 3.37 2.61 10.31
N VAL A 99 3.45 3.94 10.41
CA VAL A 99 4.72 4.66 10.39
C VAL A 99 5.27 4.65 11.82
N VAL A 100 6.50 4.15 11.99
CA VAL A 100 7.17 4.06 13.29
C VAL A 100 8.18 5.18 13.50
N ASN A 101 8.68 5.78 12.41
CA ASN A 101 9.58 6.92 12.46
C ASN A 101 9.41 7.80 11.20
N GLU A 102 9.57 9.10 11.38
CA GLU A 102 9.62 10.09 10.30
C GLU A 102 10.73 11.10 10.61
N LEU A 103 11.63 11.27 9.65
CA LEU A 103 12.75 12.20 9.75
C LEU A 103 12.78 13.11 8.52
N VAL A 104 12.92 14.41 8.76
CA VAL A 104 13.10 15.42 7.71
C VAL A 104 14.39 16.17 7.99
N GLU A 105 15.32 16.13 7.03
CA GLU A 105 16.65 16.74 7.15
C GLU A 105 16.83 17.76 6.03
N PRO A 106 17.26 19.01 6.32
CA PRO A 106 17.74 19.92 5.28
C PRO A 106 19.07 19.37 4.74
N ILE A 107 19.18 19.21 3.42
CA ILE A 107 20.35 18.61 2.76
C ILE A 107 21.08 19.57 1.82
N GLY A 108 20.49 20.72 1.53
CA GLY A 108 21.11 21.72 0.67
C GLY A 108 20.16 22.84 0.28
N ASP A 109 20.61 23.61 -0.70
CA ASP A 109 19.87 24.71 -1.33
C ASP A 109 19.48 24.34 -2.78
N GLY A 110 19.32 23.04 -3.06
CA GLY A 110 18.99 22.46 -4.37
C GLY A 110 17.54 22.72 -4.78
N PRO A 111 16.96 22.05 -5.80
CA PRO A 111 17.65 21.17 -6.74
C PRO A 111 18.49 21.97 -7.73
N LYS A 112 19.72 21.51 -8.00
CA LYS A 112 20.61 22.06 -9.03
C LYS A 112 20.62 21.18 -10.27
N TYR A 113 20.19 21.74 -11.39
CA TYR A 113 20.28 21.04 -12.68
C TYR A 113 21.73 20.93 -13.14
N ASN A 114 22.19 19.71 -13.39
CA ASN A 114 23.54 19.39 -13.85
C ASN A 114 23.46 18.40 -15.04
N PRO A 115 23.46 18.88 -16.30
CA PRO A 115 23.36 18.01 -17.47
C PRO A 115 24.56 17.08 -17.66
N SER A 116 25.68 17.34 -16.99
CA SER A 116 26.85 16.45 -16.96
C SER A 116 26.80 15.43 -15.82
N GLY A 117 25.78 15.52 -14.96
CA GLY A 117 25.50 14.58 -13.88
C GLY A 117 25.06 13.22 -14.41
N LYS A 118 24.93 12.28 -13.48
CA LYS A 118 24.47 10.92 -13.74
C LYS A 118 23.42 10.55 -12.71
N ALA A 119 22.46 9.73 -13.13
CA ALA A 119 21.57 9.05 -12.21
C ALA A 119 22.03 7.61 -12.04
N GLU A 120 22.54 7.27 -10.87
CA GLU A 120 22.91 5.89 -10.53
C GLU A 120 21.69 5.16 -9.98
N VAL A 121 21.33 4.05 -10.61
CA VAL A 121 20.18 3.23 -10.24
C VAL A 121 20.67 1.85 -9.85
N SER A 122 20.28 1.41 -8.66
CA SER A 122 20.62 0.09 -8.14
C SER A 122 19.47 -0.57 -7.42
N GLY A 123 19.44 -1.90 -7.38
CA GLY A 123 18.57 -2.64 -6.48
C GLY A 123 18.77 -4.15 -6.59
N SER A 124 18.44 -4.89 -5.54
CA SER A 124 18.69 -6.34 -5.46
C SER A 124 18.11 -7.16 -6.62
N GLN A 125 17.00 -6.71 -7.22
CA GLN A 125 16.31 -7.41 -8.31
C GLN A 125 16.59 -6.84 -9.70
N ILE A 126 17.14 -5.62 -9.78
CA ILE A 126 17.32 -4.89 -11.04
C ILE A 126 18.81 -4.69 -11.42
N GLY A 127 19.73 -5.04 -10.53
CA GLY A 127 21.16 -4.86 -10.74
C GLY A 127 21.56 -3.39 -10.56
N HIS A 128 22.54 -2.95 -11.34
CA HIS A 128 23.07 -1.59 -11.31
C HIS A 128 23.18 -1.05 -12.74
N PHE A 129 22.69 0.15 -12.97
CA PHE A 129 22.84 0.85 -14.24
C PHE A 129 22.84 2.36 -14.03
N THR A 130 23.35 3.07 -15.03
CA THR A 130 23.50 4.52 -15.00
C THR A 130 22.65 5.14 -16.10
N ILE A 131 21.99 6.24 -15.79
CA ILE A 131 21.26 7.09 -16.73
C ILE A 131 22.01 8.42 -16.86
N THR A 132 22.16 8.90 -18.08
CA THR A 132 22.71 10.22 -18.41
C THR A 132 21.62 11.13 -18.95
N GLU A 133 21.88 12.43 -19.07
CA GLU A 133 20.90 13.38 -19.61
C GLU A 133 20.48 13.06 -21.06
N ASP A 134 21.34 12.40 -21.84
CA ASP A 134 21.01 11.97 -23.21
C ASP A 134 19.98 10.82 -23.24
N ASP A 135 19.86 10.05 -22.16
CA ASP A 135 18.90 8.96 -22.03
C ASP A 135 17.50 9.46 -21.62
N VAL A 136 17.40 10.71 -21.16
CA VAL A 136 16.13 11.29 -20.67
C VAL A 136 15.29 11.81 -21.85
N PRO A 137 14.02 11.38 -21.99
CA PRO A 137 13.14 11.89 -23.03
C PRO A 137 12.97 13.41 -22.91
N LYS A 138 13.29 14.12 -23.99
CA LYS A 138 13.05 15.56 -24.10
C LYS A 138 11.59 15.78 -24.47
N TYR A 139 10.76 16.18 -23.51
CA TYR A 139 9.41 16.64 -23.81
C TYR A 139 9.51 17.95 -24.59
N GLU A 140 9.25 17.91 -25.90
CA GLU A 140 8.96 19.14 -26.65
C GLU A 140 7.72 19.76 -26.03
N GLN A 141 7.87 20.97 -25.47
CA GLN A 141 6.74 21.76 -25.01
C GLN A 141 5.87 22.08 -26.22
N GLN A 142 4.86 21.25 -26.50
CA GLN A 142 3.86 21.54 -27.50
C GLN A 142 3.05 22.75 -27.04
N ASN A 143 3.44 23.92 -27.55
CA ASN A 143 2.74 25.21 -27.54
C ASN A 143 1.89 25.50 -26.28
N PRO A 144 2.33 26.37 -25.35
CA PRO A 144 1.38 26.96 -24.41
C PRO A 144 0.36 27.72 -25.25
N LYS A 145 -0.88 27.21 -25.30
CA LYS A 145 -2.02 27.95 -25.87
C LYS A 145 -2.01 29.32 -25.17
N LYS A 146 -1.74 30.36 -25.96
CA LYS A 146 -1.94 31.75 -25.52
C LYS A 146 -3.40 31.85 -25.07
N LEU A 147 -3.61 32.03 -23.76
CA LEU A 147 -4.87 32.57 -23.24
C LEU A 147 -4.95 34.06 -23.57
#